data_AF-A0A369XP85-F1
#
_entry.id   AF-A0A369XP85-F1
#
_cell.length_a   1.000
_cell.length_b   1.000
_cell.length_c   1.000
_cell.angle_alpha   90.00
_cell.angle_beta   90.00
_cell.angle_gamma   90.00
#
_symmetry.space_group_name_H-M   'P 1'
#
loop_
_entity.id
_entity.type
_entity.pdbx_description
1 polymer ?
#
loop_
_entity_poly.entity_id
_entity_poly.type
_entity_poly.pdbx_seq_one_letter_code
_entity_poly.pdbx_strand_id
1 'polypeptide(L)' 'MASNLVVRNVDDDIALALKQMAVAHGRSAEAEHREILRAALQRPKRRSVAEVLASMPNVSQDADFNFRSG' A
#
# COMPACT_ATOMS: atom_id res chain seq x y z
N MET A 1 11.94 -19.43 7.89
CA MET A 1 11.16 -19.94 9.04
C MET A 1 9.73 -19.45 8.85
N ALA A 2 8.73 -20.34 8.80
CA ALA A 2 7.33 -19.92 8.71
C ALA A 2 6.86 -19.47 10.10
N SER A 3 6.46 -18.22 10.24
CA SER A 3 5.87 -17.66 11.45
C SER A 3 4.33 -17.73 11.34
N ASN A 4 3.70 -18.47 12.26
CA ASN A 4 2.24 -18.52 12.35
C ASN A 4 1.74 -17.33 13.18
N LEU A 5 0.88 -16.51 12.59
CA LEU A 5 0.21 -15.38 13.24
C LEU A 5 -1.24 -15.78 13.52
N VAL A 6 -1.64 -15.81 14.79
CA VAL A 6 -3.04 -16.05 15.18
C VAL A 6 -3.61 -14.76 15.75
N VAL A 7 -4.59 -14.18 15.05
CA VAL A 7 -5.32 -13.01 15.54
C VAL A 7 -6.52 -13.51 16.34
N ARG A 8 -6.61 -13.11 17.61
CA ARG A 8 -7.74 -13.44 18.50
C ARG A 8 -8.59 -12.20 18.72
N ASN A 9 -9.87 -12.40 19.05
CA ASN A 9 -10.82 -11.32 19.33
C ASN A 9 -11.04 -10.37 18.14
N VAL A 10 -11.35 -10.93 16.97
CA VAL A 10 -11.75 -10.17 15.78
C VAL A 10 -13.26 -10.02 15.81
N ASP A 11 -13.75 -8.80 15.58
CA ASP A 11 -15.18 -8.56 15.48
C ASP A 11 -15.81 -9.39 14.36
N ASP A 12 -16.99 -9.96 14.62
CA ASP A 12 -17.66 -10.86 13.68
C ASP A 12 -17.95 -10.19 12.33
N ASP A 13 -18.24 -8.89 12.32
CA ASP A 13 -18.44 -8.10 11.11
C ASP A 13 -17.17 -8.06 10.24
N ILE A 14 -16.00 -7.94 10.86
CA ILE A 14 -14.69 -7.94 10.17
C ILE A 14 -14.40 -9.34 9.63
N ALA A 15 -14.66 -10.39 10.42
CA ALA A 15 -14.48 -11.76 9.97
C ALA A 15 -15.40 -12.11 8.78
N LEU A 16 -16.64 -11.60 8.80
CA LEU A 16 -17.60 -11.77 7.71
C LEU A 16 -17.14 -11.04 6.44
N ALA A 17 -16.73 -9.77 6.56
CA ALA A 17 -16.21 -8.99 5.44
C ALA A 17 -14.95 -9.64 4.83
N LEU A 18 -14.03 -10.14 5.66
CA LEU A 18 -12.84 -10.85 5.21
C LEU A 18 -13.21 -12.12 4.43
N LYS A 19 -14.20 -12.87 4.90
CA LYS A 19 -14.70 -14.08 4.22
C LYS A 19 -15.33 -13.75 2.88
N GLN A 20 -16.13 -12.68 2.80
CA GLN A 20 -16.72 -12.20 1.54
C GLN A 20 -15.64 -11.79 0.53
N MET A 21 -14.62 -11.04 0.99
CA MET A 21 -13.47 -10.70 0.16
C MET A 21 -12.72 -11.93 -0.34
N ALA A 22 -12.47 -12.90 0.55
CA ALA A 22 -11.79 -14.13 0.18
C ALA A 22 -12.54 -14.92 -0.92
N VAL A 23 -13.87 -15.01 -0.81
CA VAL A 23 -14.73 -15.61 -1.84
C VAL A 23 -14.64 -14.84 -3.15
N ALA A 24 -14.75 -13.50 -3.11
CA ALA A 24 -14.68 -12.66 -4.31
C ALA A 24 -13.32 -12.78 -5.03
N HIS A 25 -12.24 -12.94 -4.28
CA HIS A 25 -10.88 -13.10 -4.81
C HIS A 25 -10.54 -14.56 -5.17
N GLY A 26 -11.44 -15.53 -4.90
CA GLY A 26 -11.23 -16.96 -5.16
C GLY A 26 -10.13 -17.59 -4.28
N ARG A 27 -9.93 -17.06 -3.07
CA ARG A 27 -8.88 -17.48 -2.13
C ARG A 27 -9.44 -17.98 -0.82
N SER A 28 -8.66 -18.78 -0.10
CA SER A 28 -8.95 -19.12 1.29
C SER A 28 -8.88 -17.87 2.17
N ALA A 29 -9.68 -17.81 3.24
CA ALA A 29 -9.68 -16.68 4.18
C ALA A 29 -8.27 -16.37 4.73
N GLU A 30 -7.46 -17.40 4.98
CA GLU A 30 -6.06 -17.26 5.42
C GLU A 30 -5.15 -16.66 4.34
N ALA A 31 -5.37 -16.99 3.07
CA ALA A 31 -4.60 -16.45 1.96
C ALA A 31 -4.94 -14.98 1.71
N GLU A 32 -6.23 -14.63 1.78
CA GLU A 32 -6.68 -13.23 1.70
C GLU A 32 -6.14 -12.41 2.88
N HIS A 33 -6.18 -12.97 4.10
CA HIS A 33 -5.59 -12.34 5.28
C HIS A 33 -4.09 -12.07 5.11
N ARG A 34 -3.34 -13.04 4.57
CA ARG A 34 -1.91 -12.86 4.26
C ARG A 34 -1.68 -11.73 3.26
N GLU A 35 -2.48 -11.66 2.20
CA GLU A 35 -2.31 -10.59 1.20
C GLU A 35 -2.71 -9.21 1.74
N ILE A 36 -3.71 -9.11 2.61
CA ILE A 36 -4.03 -7.86 3.30
C ILE A 36 -2.87 -7.42 4.20
N LEU A 37 -2.31 -8.33 5.00
CA LEU A 37 -1.13 -8.04 5.83
C LEU A 37 0.07 -7.64 4.97
N ARG A 38 0.27 -8.34 3.84
CA ARG A 38 1.34 -8.02 2.89
C ARG A 38 1.14 -6.63 2.30
N ALA A 39 -0.05 -6.29 1.84
CA ALA A 39 -0.36 -4.99 1.28
C ALA A 39 -0.25 -3.86 2.32
N ALA A 40 -0.61 -4.13 3.58
CA ALA A 40 -0.52 -3.17 4.66
C ALA A 40 0.94 -2.93 5.10
N LEU A 41 1.73 -3.99 5.24
CA LEU A 41 3.09 -3.94 5.81
C LEU A 41 4.19 -3.77 4.76
N GLN A 42 4.01 -4.29 3.54
CA GLN A 42 4.97 -4.16 2.44
C GLN A 42 4.71 -2.96 1.54
N ARG A 43 3.72 -2.11 1.88
CA ARG A 43 3.58 -0.82 1.20
C ARG A 43 4.88 -0.04 1.42
N PRO A 44 5.65 0.29 0.36
CA PRO A 44 6.79 1.17 0.51
C PRO A 44 6.26 2.45 1.16
N LYS A 45 6.96 2.93 2.20
CA LYS A 45 6.60 4.16 2.91
C LYS A 45 6.21 5.19 1.86
N ARG A 46 4.95 5.61 1.84
CA ARG A 46 4.46 6.59 0.87
C ARG A 46 5.34 7.83 1.06
N ARG A 47 6.29 8.02 0.16
CA ARG A 47 7.07 9.26 0.13
C ARG A 47 6.08 10.35 -0.23
N SER A 48 6.00 11.36 0.62
CA SER A 48 5.22 12.54 0.29
C SER A 48 5.77 13.15 -1.01
N VAL A 49 4.92 13.84 -1.77
CA VAL A 49 5.36 14.57 -2.97
C VAL A 49 6.54 15.49 -2.62
N ALA A 50 6.52 16.09 -1.43
CA ALA A 50 7.62 16.89 -0.90
C ALA A 50 8.94 16.11 -0.72
N GLU A 51 8.91 14.90 -0.15
CA GLU A 51 10.10 14.05 -0.02
C GLU A 51 10.65 13.62 -1.38
N VAL A 52 9.79 13.34 -2.35
CA VAL A 52 10.21 13.01 -3.71
C VAL A 52 10.89 14.21 -4.36
N LEU A 53 10.29 15.41 -4.29
CA LEU A 53 10.85 16.65 -4.82
C LEU A 53 12.19 17.02 -4.16
N ALA A 54 12.30 16.86 -2.84
CA ALA A 54 13.55 17.13 -2.11
C ALA A 54 14.68 16.14 -2.46
N SER A 55 14.34 14.94 -2.91
CA SER A 55 15.30 13.92 -3.35
C SER A 55 15.67 14.01 -4.83
N MET A 56 14.99 14.86 -5.61
CA MET A 56 15.32 15.05 -7.01
C MET A 56 16.66 15.79 -7.14
N PRO A 57 17.62 15.28 -7.92
CA PRO A 57 18.84 16.01 -8.21
C PRO A 57 18.50 17.32 -8.93
N ASN A 58 19.27 18.38 -8.69
CA ASN A 58 19.08 19.66 -9.36
C ASN A 58 19.51 19.54 -10.83
N VAL A 59 18.59 19.11 -11.69
CA VAL A 59 18.84 18.76 -13.10
C VAL A 59 18.32 19.79 -14.09
N SER A 60 17.67 20.85 -13.63
CA SER A 60 17.06 21.87 -14.48
C SER A 60 17.52 23.27 -14.11
N GLN A 61 17.58 24.15 -15.09
CA GLN A 61 17.68 25.58 -14.88
C GLN A 61 16.25 26.14 -14.84
N ASP A 62 15.95 27.11 -13.98
CA ASP A 62 14.59 27.68 -13.87
C ASP A 62 14.00 28.15 -15.20
N ALA A 63 14.85 28.45 -16.19
CA ALA A 63 14.49 28.76 -17.57
C ALA A 63 13.69 27.64 -18.27
N ASP A 64 13.86 26.38 -17.88
CA ASP A 64 13.17 25.20 -18.45
C ASP A 64 11.67 25.18 -18.12
N PHE A 65 11.25 25.88 -17.05
CA PHE A 65 9.86 25.98 -16.61
C PHE A 65 9.20 27.30 -17.05
N ASN A 66 9.90 28.12 -17.84
CA ASN A 66 9.42 29.42 -18.26
C ASN A 66 8.52 29.27 -19.51
N PHE A 67 7.28 28.81 -19.31
CA PHE A 67 6.28 28.65 -20.38
C PHE A 67 5.67 29.97 -20.88
N ARG A 68 6.39 31.08 -20.73
CA ARG A 68 6.04 32.39 -21.28
C ARG A 68 6.80 32.65 -22.57
N SER A 69 6.63 31.76 -23.52
CA SER A 69 6.92 32.01 -24.93
C SER A 69 5.58 32.21 -25.62
N GLY A 70 5.32 33.41 -26.11
CA GLY A 70 4.12 33.73 -26.91
C GLY A 70 4.14 33.09 -28.29
#